data_AF-A0A945H5S6-F1
#
_entry.id   AF-A0A945H5S6-F1
#
_cell.length_a   1.000
_cell.length_b   1.000
_cell.length_c   1.000
_cell.angle_alpha   90.00
_cell.angle_beta   90.00
_cell.angle_gamma   90.00
#
_symmetry.space_group_name_H-M   'P 1'
#
loop_
_entity.id
_entity.type
_entity.pdbx_description
1 polymer ?
#
loop_
_entity_poly.entity_id
_entity_poly.type
_entity_poly.pdbx_seq_one_letter_code
_entity_poly.pdbx_strand_id
1 'polypeptide(L)'
;MIWEKMGLLFDPARFDEFSSYVGFAQSPQALVLDDRVRIYFSIRKRSANGKFISHIQYIETSRDFRQILDTSKGTVIAPGALGTYDEHGIFPMNVLAEKDRVLGYISGWSRRSSVSVDTGIGVVVSEDGGQTFRRIGDGPVLTASLHEPFLVGDPFVHVFDGVFHMWYIYGKRWERQHLGAEPERTYVIAHATSNDGFVWEKEGRDIIEAKSDAECQALPTVVEVNGRYHMFFCKRQSFNFRANTNRGYRIGYAWSDDLKNWTRDDQACGLEKSSAGWDSEMMCYPNAFKCNDQVYMLYNGNEFGRHGFGIARLRSDLQDFTVKIDTADPVQLHQYLLSCDEQFNPRLSTHVNLLNYAEKLHTKSVRFEMRQGQELVGLVAAYLNAQDRQTGFITHISVLSTYLRKGLARLLIERCMEHARAEGFAELRLEVLPGNTGALKLYKRLGFKSNGQTETGKIMSLSF
;
A
#
# COMPACT_ATOMS: atom_id res chain seq x y z
N MET A 1 1.55 5.17 13.91
CA MET A 1 2.12 3.93 13.35
C MET A 1 3.52 3.73 13.89
N ILE A 2 4.08 2.52 13.86
CA ILE A 2 5.47 2.26 14.28
C ILE A 2 6.17 1.53 13.14
N TRP A 3 7.26 2.08 12.63
CA TRP A 3 8.03 1.49 11.54
C TRP A 3 9.35 0.92 12.03
N GLU A 4 9.67 -0.29 11.57
CA GLU A 4 10.97 -0.93 11.72
C GLU A 4 11.78 -0.68 10.45
N LYS A 5 12.80 0.19 10.54
CA LYS A 5 13.72 0.42 9.42
C LYS A 5 14.60 -0.80 9.21
N MET A 6 14.58 -1.36 8.01
CA MET A 6 15.44 -2.48 7.61
C MET A 6 16.77 -2.00 7.00
N GLY A 7 16.92 -0.69 6.79
CA GLY A 7 18.15 -0.06 6.31
C GLY A 7 18.13 0.28 4.82
N LEU A 8 19.32 0.54 4.28
CA LEU A 8 19.52 0.81 2.85
C LEU A 8 19.38 -0.50 2.08
N LEU A 9 18.42 -0.55 1.16
CA LEU A 9 18.14 -1.75 0.37
C LEU A 9 18.98 -1.77 -0.91
N PHE A 10 19.11 -0.63 -1.57
CA PHE A 10 19.78 -0.52 -2.86
C PHE A 10 20.52 0.80 -3.02
N ASP A 11 21.73 0.72 -3.60
CA ASP A 11 22.56 1.85 -4.01
C ASP A 11 23.09 1.54 -5.42
N PRO A 12 22.72 2.32 -6.46
CA PRO A 12 23.12 2.04 -7.83
C PRO A 12 24.64 2.09 -8.03
N ALA A 13 25.40 2.77 -7.17
CA ALA A 13 26.86 2.82 -7.26
C ALA A 13 27.54 1.47 -6.96
N ARG A 14 26.81 0.47 -6.43
CA ARG A 14 27.32 -0.86 -6.09
C ARG A 14 27.10 -1.91 -7.19
N PHE A 15 26.62 -1.49 -8.36
CA PHE A 15 26.21 -2.37 -9.46
C PHE A 15 26.76 -1.85 -10.79
N ASP A 16 27.56 -2.67 -11.47
CA ASP A 16 28.27 -2.29 -12.70
C ASP A 16 27.31 -2.01 -13.86
N GLU A 17 26.13 -2.65 -13.87
CA GLU A 17 25.07 -2.45 -14.85
C GLU A 17 24.58 -0.99 -14.87
N PHE A 18 24.69 -0.28 -13.74
CA PHE A 18 24.30 1.12 -13.61
C PHE A 18 25.46 2.12 -13.71
N SER A 19 26.69 1.65 -14.00
CA SER A 19 27.89 2.49 -14.10
C SER A 19 27.80 3.61 -15.17
N SER A 20 27.01 3.41 -16.22
CA SER A 20 26.76 4.42 -17.26
C SER A 20 25.85 5.57 -16.82
N TYR A 21 25.29 5.51 -15.61
CA TYR A 21 24.41 6.51 -15.04
C TYR A 21 25.13 7.33 -13.96
N VAL A 22 24.57 8.49 -13.62
CA VAL A 22 25.19 9.45 -12.70
C VAL A 22 24.48 9.41 -11.34
N GLY A 23 24.59 8.28 -10.65
CA GLY A 23 23.96 8.03 -9.35
C GLY A 23 22.43 8.22 -9.37
N PHE A 24 21.86 8.34 -8.17
CA PHE A 24 20.42 8.47 -7.92
C PHE A 24 19.60 7.21 -8.28
N ALA A 25 18.83 6.70 -7.34
CA ALA A 25 17.73 5.77 -7.62
C ALA A 25 16.47 6.31 -6.93
N GLN A 26 15.75 7.19 -7.64
CA GLN A 26 14.73 8.05 -7.06
C GLN A 26 13.33 7.49 -7.24
N SER A 27 12.47 7.74 -6.25
CA SER A 27 11.07 7.31 -6.24
C SER A 27 10.93 5.82 -6.51
N PRO A 28 11.43 4.97 -5.58
CA PRO A 28 11.25 3.53 -5.68
C PRO A 28 9.77 3.15 -5.65
N GLN A 29 9.33 2.29 -6.58
CA GLN A 29 7.93 1.91 -6.74
C GLN A 29 7.83 0.39 -6.91
N ALA A 30 7.17 -0.27 -5.97
CA ALA A 30 7.09 -1.73 -5.92
C ALA A 30 5.96 -2.29 -6.78
N LEU A 31 6.28 -3.36 -7.51
CA LEU A 31 5.36 -4.31 -8.10
C LEU A 31 5.61 -5.66 -7.43
N VAL A 32 4.63 -6.14 -6.67
CA VAL A 32 4.71 -7.44 -6.00
C VAL A 32 4.27 -8.52 -6.97
N LEU A 33 5.17 -9.47 -7.25
CA LEU A 33 4.93 -10.66 -8.07
C LEU A 33 4.84 -11.90 -7.16
N ASP A 34 4.47 -13.04 -7.72
CA ASP A 34 4.22 -14.26 -6.94
C ASP A 34 5.48 -14.73 -6.17
N ASP A 35 6.65 -14.64 -6.78
CA ASP A 35 7.92 -15.15 -6.26
C ASP A 35 8.90 -14.06 -5.79
N ARG A 36 8.69 -12.81 -6.21
CA ARG A 36 9.63 -11.69 -6.01
C ARG A 36 8.94 -10.34 -5.93
N VAL A 37 9.70 -9.31 -5.58
CA VAL A 37 9.25 -7.91 -5.69
C VAL A 37 10.14 -7.20 -6.69
N ARG A 38 9.54 -6.59 -7.71
CA ARG A 38 10.24 -5.73 -8.65
C ARG A 38 10.09 -4.27 -8.23
N ILE A 39 11.20 -3.56 -8.08
CA ILE A 39 11.21 -2.17 -7.61
C ILE A 39 11.77 -1.28 -8.72
N TYR A 40 10.89 -0.47 -9.31
CA TYR A 40 11.26 0.52 -10.31
C TYR A 40 11.76 1.79 -9.65
N PHE A 41 12.70 2.47 -10.29
CA PHE A 41 13.22 3.75 -9.84
C PHE A 41 13.70 4.56 -11.03
N SER A 42 13.80 5.87 -10.83
CA SER A 42 14.37 6.79 -11.80
C SER A 42 15.85 7.01 -11.55
N ILE A 43 16.64 6.87 -12.59
CA ILE A 43 18.09 7.06 -12.62
C ILE A 43 18.47 8.01 -13.76
N ARG A 44 19.63 8.67 -13.69
CA ARG A 44 19.93 9.81 -14.59
C ARG A 44 21.14 9.58 -15.47
N LYS A 45 21.05 10.04 -16.72
CA LYS A 45 22.20 10.20 -17.62
C LYS A 45 22.41 11.68 -17.95
N ARG A 46 23.66 12.07 -18.19
CA ARG A 46 23.95 13.40 -18.75
C ARG A 46 23.77 13.35 -20.25
N SER A 47 22.99 14.29 -20.77
CA SER A 47 22.86 14.52 -22.21
C SER A 47 24.02 15.36 -22.74
N ALA A 48 24.14 15.47 -24.08
CA ALA A 48 25.21 16.21 -24.74
C ALA A 48 25.31 17.69 -24.33
N ASN A 49 24.19 18.30 -23.91
CA ASN A 49 24.16 19.68 -23.41
C ASN A 49 24.43 19.79 -21.90
N GLY A 50 24.92 18.73 -21.26
CA GLY A 50 25.26 18.67 -19.84
C GLY A 50 24.09 18.51 -18.87
N LYS A 51 22.84 18.67 -19.34
CA LYS A 51 21.64 18.49 -18.50
C LYS A 51 21.31 17.02 -18.31
N PHE A 52 20.68 16.70 -17.18
CA PHE A 52 20.22 15.34 -16.89
C PHE A 52 18.97 14.97 -17.70
N ILE A 53 18.91 13.71 -18.11
CA ILE A 53 17.71 13.02 -18.60
C ILE A 53 17.47 11.83 -17.68
N SER A 54 16.23 11.68 -17.22
CA SER A 54 15.82 10.59 -16.35
C SER A 54 15.35 9.38 -17.14
N HIS A 55 15.73 8.19 -16.68
CA HIS A 55 15.37 6.89 -17.23
C HIS A 55 14.79 6.01 -16.12
N ILE A 56 13.87 5.12 -16.47
CA ILE A 56 13.38 4.08 -15.57
C ILE A 56 14.26 2.85 -15.66
N GLN A 57 14.63 2.32 -14.50
CA GLN A 57 15.28 1.02 -14.31
C GLN A 57 14.60 0.31 -13.13
N TYR A 58 14.88 -0.98 -12.93
CA TYR A 58 14.39 -1.73 -11.78
C TYR A 58 15.43 -2.70 -11.23
N ILE A 59 15.21 -3.11 -9.98
CA ILE A 59 15.79 -4.31 -9.39
C ILE A 59 14.67 -5.31 -9.06
N GLU A 60 15.03 -6.58 -8.93
CA GLU A 60 14.17 -7.60 -8.38
C GLU A 60 14.74 -8.10 -7.06
N THR A 61 13.90 -8.30 -6.06
CA THR A 61 14.30 -8.80 -4.74
C THR A 61 13.51 -10.03 -4.35
N SER A 62 14.06 -10.84 -3.46
CA SER A 62 13.26 -11.82 -2.71
C SER A 62 12.13 -11.09 -1.98
N ARG A 63 11.01 -11.79 -1.71
CA ARG A 63 9.84 -11.18 -1.04
C ARG A 63 10.10 -10.75 0.41
N ASP A 64 11.18 -11.24 1.01
CA ASP A 64 11.67 -10.83 2.34
C ASP A 64 12.75 -9.72 2.28
N PHE A 65 13.09 -9.25 1.06
CA PHE A 65 14.06 -8.20 0.77
C PHE A 65 15.48 -8.48 1.27
N ARG A 66 15.82 -9.74 1.53
CA ARG A 66 17.18 -10.13 1.97
C ARG A 66 18.16 -10.25 0.81
N GLN A 67 17.66 -10.46 -0.40
CA GLN A 67 18.47 -10.67 -1.59
C GLN A 67 17.95 -9.85 -2.76
N ILE A 68 18.86 -9.22 -3.49
CA ILE A 68 18.60 -8.70 -4.83
C ILE A 68 18.86 -9.87 -5.79
N LEU A 69 17.85 -10.24 -6.57
CA LEU A 69 17.84 -11.40 -7.45
C LEU A 69 18.31 -11.06 -8.86
N ASP A 70 17.86 -9.92 -9.40
CA ASP A 70 18.22 -9.46 -10.74
C ASP A 70 18.08 -7.94 -10.87
N THR A 71 18.56 -7.40 -11.99
CA THR A 71 18.42 -5.99 -12.38
C THR A 71 17.92 -5.89 -13.82
N SER A 72 17.29 -4.76 -14.15
CA SER A 72 16.82 -4.52 -15.52
C SER A 72 17.96 -4.47 -16.53
N LYS A 73 17.83 -5.25 -17.60
CA LYS A 73 18.80 -5.30 -18.70
C LYS A 73 18.34 -4.42 -19.84
N GLY A 74 19.06 -3.33 -20.09
CA GLY A 74 18.80 -2.43 -21.22
C GLY A 74 17.74 -1.36 -20.94
N THR A 75 16.84 -1.15 -21.92
CA THR A 75 15.87 -0.05 -21.91
C THR A 75 14.50 -0.56 -21.43
N VAL A 76 14.07 -0.12 -20.25
CA VAL A 76 12.74 -0.45 -19.70
C VAL A 76 11.63 0.34 -20.40
N ILE A 77 11.87 1.64 -20.66
CA ILE A 77 10.96 2.52 -21.39
C ILE A 77 11.80 3.34 -22.38
N ALA A 78 11.42 3.34 -23.66
CA ALA A 78 12.08 4.17 -24.66
C ALA A 78 11.98 5.67 -24.32
N PRO A 79 12.96 6.51 -24.67
CA PRO A 79 12.85 7.97 -24.52
C PRO A 79 11.61 8.55 -25.25
N GLY A 80 11.09 9.67 -24.76
CA GLY A 80 10.03 10.42 -25.43
C GLY A 80 10.50 11.01 -26.76
N ALA A 81 9.56 11.25 -27.68
CA ALA A 81 9.87 11.89 -28.96
C ALA A 81 10.02 13.40 -28.80
N LEU A 82 10.60 14.07 -29.80
CA LEU A 82 10.74 15.52 -29.81
C LEU A 82 9.37 16.20 -29.71
N GLY A 83 9.22 17.11 -28.74
CA GLY A 83 7.98 17.86 -28.52
C GLY A 83 6.92 17.12 -27.68
N THR A 84 7.15 15.88 -27.25
CA THR A 84 6.23 15.19 -26.34
C THR A 84 6.39 15.68 -24.91
N TYR A 85 5.36 15.47 -24.09
CA TYR A 85 5.32 15.93 -22.71
C TYR A 85 6.46 15.35 -21.83
N ASP A 86 7.06 14.24 -22.27
CA ASP A 86 8.11 13.49 -21.59
C ASP A 86 9.47 13.49 -22.33
N GLU A 87 9.65 14.36 -23.32
CA GLU A 87 10.88 14.47 -24.13
C GLU A 87 12.15 14.51 -23.27
N HIS A 88 12.10 15.18 -22.11
CA HIS A 88 13.28 15.42 -21.27
C HIS A 88 13.41 14.44 -20.10
N GLY A 89 12.63 13.35 -20.12
CA GLY A 89 12.73 12.24 -19.19
C GLY A 89 11.45 11.97 -18.43
N ILE A 90 11.49 10.86 -17.69
CA ILE A 90 10.37 10.38 -16.87
C ILE A 90 10.79 10.38 -15.41
N PHE A 91 10.00 11.02 -14.54
CA PHE A 91 10.15 10.95 -13.08
C PHE A 91 8.91 11.51 -12.37
N PRO A 92 8.25 10.78 -11.45
CA PRO A 92 8.36 9.35 -11.15
C PRO A 92 7.58 8.47 -12.14
N MET A 93 7.55 7.16 -11.87
CA MET A 93 6.64 6.18 -12.48
C MET A 93 5.97 5.37 -11.39
N ASN A 94 4.64 5.37 -11.30
CA ASN A 94 3.90 4.39 -10.51
C ASN A 94 3.54 3.16 -11.37
N VAL A 95 3.49 1.98 -10.75
CA VAL A 95 3.17 0.70 -11.42
C VAL A 95 1.98 0.02 -10.74
N LEU A 96 1.15 -0.62 -11.55
CA LEU A 96 -0.07 -1.30 -11.12
C LEU A 96 -0.25 -2.60 -11.92
N ALA A 97 -0.31 -3.73 -11.24
CA ALA A 97 -0.76 -4.97 -11.86
C ALA A 97 -2.27 -4.85 -12.18
N GLU A 98 -2.65 -5.12 -13.42
CA GLU A 98 -4.03 -5.10 -13.86
C GLU A 98 -4.29 -6.30 -14.77
N LYS A 99 -5.02 -7.30 -14.25
CA LYS A 99 -5.32 -8.56 -14.97
C LYS A 99 -4.03 -9.25 -15.43
N ASP A 100 -3.84 -9.38 -16.74
CA ASP A 100 -2.74 -10.04 -17.44
C ASP A 100 -1.62 -9.08 -17.89
N ARG A 101 -1.72 -7.81 -17.53
CA ARG A 101 -0.75 -6.76 -17.90
C ARG A 101 -0.30 -5.93 -16.70
N VAL A 102 0.73 -5.13 -16.92
CA VAL A 102 1.16 -4.11 -15.95
C VAL A 102 0.98 -2.74 -16.57
N LEU A 103 0.23 -1.88 -15.88
CA LEU A 103 0.11 -0.46 -16.22
C LEU A 103 1.20 0.32 -15.49
N GLY A 104 1.82 1.26 -16.20
CA GLY A 104 2.71 2.25 -15.64
C GLY A 104 2.17 3.66 -15.86
N TYR A 105 2.12 4.46 -14.80
CA TYR A 105 1.72 5.86 -14.85
C TYR A 105 2.96 6.73 -14.68
N ILE A 106 3.32 7.46 -15.74
CA ILE A 106 4.59 8.18 -15.82
C ILE A 106 4.38 9.68 -15.78
N SER A 107 5.21 10.39 -15.00
CA SER A 107 5.34 11.84 -15.12
C SER A 107 6.38 12.18 -16.17
N GLY A 108 5.91 12.71 -17.29
CA GLY A 108 6.77 13.26 -18.34
C GLY A 108 7.27 14.64 -17.98
N TRP A 109 8.56 14.89 -18.19
CA TRP A 109 9.20 16.18 -17.93
C TRP A 109 9.49 16.91 -19.24
N SER A 110 9.03 18.16 -19.31
CA SER A 110 9.30 19.09 -20.40
C SER A 110 10.00 20.34 -19.87
N ARG A 111 11.19 20.65 -20.40
CA ARG A 111 11.94 21.85 -19.98
C ARG A 111 11.22 23.11 -20.45
N ARG A 112 11.19 24.14 -19.60
CA ARG A 112 10.66 25.47 -19.93
C ARG A 112 11.77 26.50 -19.88
N SER A 113 11.53 27.69 -20.43
CA SER A 113 12.48 28.81 -20.45
C SER A 113 12.29 29.76 -19.27
N SER A 114 11.05 30.12 -18.95
CA SER A 114 10.73 31.03 -17.85
C SER A 114 10.76 30.36 -16.47
N VAL A 115 10.58 29.04 -16.43
CA VAL A 115 10.63 28.17 -15.25
C VAL A 115 11.40 26.90 -15.61
N SER A 116 11.78 26.08 -14.63
CA SER A 116 12.66 24.92 -14.91
C SER A 116 11.99 23.80 -15.71
N VAL A 117 10.69 23.57 -15.50
CA VAL A 117 9.98 22.41 -16.05
C VAL A 117 8.46 22.62 -16.05
N ASP A 118 7.78 21.87 -16.90
CA ASP A 118 6.37 21.52 -16.79
C ASP A 118 6.19 20.01 -16.98
N THR A 119 5.07 19.45 -16.51
CA THR A 119 4.82 18.00 -16.52
C THR A 119 3.43 17.63 -17.01
N GLY A 120 3.31 16.38 -17.46
CA GLY A 120 2.03 15.71 -17.71
C GLY A 120 2.12 14.24 -17.30
N ILE A 121 0.97 13.63 -17.05
CA ILE A 121 0.87 12.21 -16.70
C ILE A 121 0.44 11.43 -17.92
N GLY A 122 1.22 10.43 -18.32
CA GLY A 122 0.82 9.48 -19.36
C GLY A 122 0.86 8.05 -18.87
N VAL A 123 0.44 7.14 -19.76
CA VAL A 123 0.33 5.72 -19.46
C VAL A 123 1.22 4.91 -20.39
N VAL A 124 1.91 3.95 -19.80
CA VAL A 124 2.68 2.93 -20.49
C VAL A 124 2.13 1.55 -20.10
N VAL A 125 2.21 0.58 -21.00
CA VAL A 125 1.69 -0.77 -20.82
C VAL A 125 2.81 -1.76 -21.00
N SER A 126 2.86 -2.76 -20.15
CA SER A 126 3.73 -3.92 -20.28
C SER A 126 2.88 -5.20 -20.40
N GLU A 127 3.25 -6.01 -21.39
CA GLU A 127 2.66 -7.33 -21.69
C GLU A 127 3.67 -8.46 -21.43
N ASP A 128 4.86 -8.14 -20.90
CA ASP A 128 5.96 -9.07 -20.59
C ASP A 128 6.21 -9.21 -19.07
N GLY A 129 5.15 -9.01 -18.30
CA GLY A 129 5.18 -9.08 -16.83
C GLY A 129 5.88 -7.90 -16.17
N GLY A 130 6.01 -6.76 -16.84
CA GLY A 130 6.63 -5.52 -16.33
C GLY A 130 8.11 -5.36 -16.67
N GLN A 131 8.69 -6.13 -17.59
CA GLN A 131 10.11 -6.01 -17.91
C GLN A 131 10.37 -4.81 -18.82
N THR A 132 9.49 -4.60 -19.80
CA THR A 132 9.51 -3.45 -20.70
C THR A 132 8.13 -2.84 -20.83
N PHE A 133 8.07 -1.54 -21.13
CA PHE A 133 6.81 -0.83 -21.33
C PHE A 133 6.80 -0.03 -22.62
N ARG A 134 5.62 0.01 -23.27
CA ARG A 134 5.31 0.85 -24.42
C ARG A 134 4.30 1.93 -24.04
N ARG A 135 4.50 3.16 -24.51
CA ARG A 135 3.47 4.21 -24.40
C ARG A 135 2.23 3.78 -25.16
N ILE A 136 1.06 4.16 -24.64
CA ILE A 136 -0.20 4.00 -25.38
C ILE A 136 -0.40 5.11 -26.43
N GLY A 137 0.36 6.20 -26.32
CA GLY A 137 0.36 7.33 -27.24
C GLY A 137 1.39 8.39 -26.82
N ASP A 138 1.58 9.40 -27.67
CA ASP A 138 2.57 10.47 -27.47
C ASP A 138 2.09 11.59 -26.52
N GLY A 139 0.78 11.64 -26.25
CA GLY A 139 0.15 12.63 -25.38
C GLY A 139 -0.08 12.11 -23.95
N PRO A 140 -0.19 13.02 -22.97
CA PRO A 140 -0.57 12.66 -21.60
C PRO A 140 -2.05 12.29 -21.50
N VAL A 141 -2.40 11.40 -20.57
CA VAL A 141 -3.79 11.10 -20.18
C VAL A 141 -4.36 12.10 -19.17
N LEU A 142 -3.48 12.81 -18.45
CA LEU A 142 -3.85 13.85 -17.49
C LEU A 142 -2.83 14.99 -17.53
N THR A 143 -3.29 16.22 -17.75
CA THR A 143 -2.44 17.41 -17.94
C THR A 143 -3.12 18.66 -17.38
N ALA A 144 -2.53 19.83 -17.64
CA ALA A 144 -3.03 21.12 -17.18
C ALA A 144 -4.50 21.38 -17.57
N SER A 145 -5.22 22.09 -16.71
CA SER A 145 -6.62 22.50 -16.90
C SER A 145 -6.87 23.86 -16.24
N LEU A 146 -8.07 24.43 -16.39
CA LEU A 146 -8.39 25.79 -15.93
C LEU A 146 -8.03 26.06 -14.45
N HIS A 147 -8.20 25.07 -13.57
CA HIS A 147 -7.93 25.20 -12.14
C HIS A 147 -6.67 24.47 -11.67
N GLU A 148 -5.99 23.77 -12.59
CA GLU A 148 -4.74 23.05 -12.34
C GLU A 148 -3.77 23.34 -13.48
N PRO A 149 -3.15 24.54 -13.52
CA PRO A 149 -2.63 25.11 -14.76
C PRO A 149 -1.25 24.58 -15.21
N PHE A 150 -0.50 23.90 -14.35
CA PHE A 150 0.84 23.40 -14.66
C PHE A 150 1.30 22.35 -13.63
N LEU A 151 2.43 21.69 -13.90
CA LEU A 151 3.05 20.70 -13.00
C LEU A 151 2.11 19.56 -12.61
N VAL A 152 1.27 19.12 -13.53
CA VAL A 152 0.40 17.95 -13.32
C VAL A 152 1.25 16.69 -13.42
N GLY A 153 1.46 15.98 -12.31
CA GLY A 153 2.49 14.96 -12.21
C GLY A 153 2.44 14.13 -10.93
N ASP A 154 3.51 13.40 -10.65
CA ASP A 154 3.70 12.50 -9.52
C ASP A 154 2.50 11.55 -9.24
N PRO A 155 2.02 10.79 -10.25
CA PRO A 155 0.86 9.94 -10.07
C PRO A 155 1.18 8.77 -9.15
N PHE A 156 0.22 8.44 -8.30
CA PHE A 156 0.09 7.16 -7.63
C PHE A 156 -1.30 6.62 -7.91
N VAL A 157 -1.37 5.47 -8.57
CA VAL A 157 -2.62 4.84 -8.97
C VAL A 157 -2.82 3.53 -8.24
N HIS A 158 -4.02 3.33 -7.71
CA HIS A 158 -4.43 2.06 -7.12
C HIS A 158 -5.90 1.81 -7.41
N VAL A 159 -6.30 0.54 -7.47
CA VAL A 159 -7.70 0.14 -7.62
C VAL A 159 -8.30 -0.14 -6.24
N PHE A 160 -9.41 0.51 -5.92
CA PHE A 160 -10.21 0.23 -4.74
C PHE A 160 -11.67 0.03 -5.16
N ASP A 161 -12.30 -1.05 -4.71
CA ASP A 161 -13.69 -1.40 -5.05
C ASP A 161 -14.01 -1.35 -6.56
N GLY A 162 -13.04 -1.73 -7.40
CA GLY A 162 -13.18 -1.76 -8.87
C GLY A 162 -13.01 -0.41 -9.58
N VAL A 163 -12.70 0.66 -8.85
CA VAL A 163 -12.46 2.00 -9.39
C VAL A 163 -10.97 2.32 -9.34
N PHE A 164 -10.43 2.92 -10.40
CA PHE A 164 -9.07 3.45 -10.39
C PHE A 164 -9.06 4.80 -9.68
N HIS A 165 -8.20 4.93 -8.67
CA HIS A 165 -7.93 6.19 -7.98
C HIS A 165 -6.52 6.65 -8.32
N MET A 166 -6.38 7.90 -8.77
CA MET A 166 -5.10 8.55 -8.96
C MET A 166 -4.95 9.70 -7.97
N TRP A 167 -3.94 9.61 -7.14
CA TRP A 167 -3.45 10.74 -6.36
C TRP A 167 -2.25 11.32 -7.08
N TYR A 168 -2.28 12.62 -7.34
CA TYR A 168 -1.28 13.30 -8.17
C TYR A 168 -1.05 14.71 -7.63
N ILE A 169 -0.06 15.42 -8.17
CA ILE A 169 0.17 16.82 -7.84
C ILE A 169 -0.25 17.74 -8.97
N TYR A 170 -0.56 18.98 -8.61
CA TYR A 170 -0.53 20.10 -9.54
C TYR A 170 0.09 21.34 -8.90
N GLY A 171 0.59 22.25 -9.72
CA GLY A 171 1.23 23.47 -9.26
C GLY A 171 0.24 24.57 -8.92
N LYS A 172 0.45 25.22 -7.76
CA LYS A 172 -0.32 26.40 -7.32
C LYS A 172 0.31 27.70 -7.78
N ARG A 173 1.65 27.78 -7.73
CA ARG A 173 2.40 28.96 -8.17
C ARG A 173 3.88 28.66 -8.44
N TRP A 174 4.46 29.52 -9.26
CA TRP A 174 5.90 29.73 -9.35
C TRP A 174 6.24 31.08 -8.72
N GLU A 175 7.30 31.11 -7.93
CA GLU A 175 7.64 32.30 -7.16
C GLU A 175 9.17 32.44 -7.02
N ARG A 176 9.67 33.67 -7.08
CA ARG A 176 11.09 33.98 -6.89
C ARG A 176 11.28 34.55 -5.49
N GLN A 177 12.30 34.07 -4.78
CA GLN A 177 12.60 34.58 -3.45
C GLN A 177 13.03 36.06 -3.47
N HIS A 178 13.72 36.46 -4.53
CA HIS A 178 14.14 37.83 -4.81
C HIS A 178 14.36 38.00 -6.31
N LEU A 179 14.52 39.26 -6.76
CA LEU A 179 14.79 39.55 -8.17
C LEU A 179 16.10 38.89 -8.62
N GLY A 180 16.05 38.15 -9.73
CA GLY A 180 17.19 37.41 -10.27
C GLY A 180 17.35 35.97 -9.75
N ALA A 181 16.65 35.59 -8.67
CA ALA A 181 16.65 34.21 -8.18
C ALA A 181 15.89 33.28 -9.13
N GLU A 182 16.31 32.02 -9.27
CA GLU A 182 15.53 31.00 -9.98
C GLU A 182 14.14 30.83 -9.34
N PRO A 183 13.07 30.67 -10.15
CA PRO A 183 11.73 30.47 -9.62
C PRO A 183 11.62 29.08 -8.98
N GLU A 184 11.06 29.03 -7.79
CA GLU A 184 10.68 27.81 -7.10
C GLU A 184 9.17 27.59 -7.23
N ARG A 185 8.76 26.33 -7.05
CA ARG A 185 7.39 25.88 -7.25
C ARG A 185 6.75 25.49 -5.93
N THR A 186 5.46 25.82 -5.81
CA THR A 186 4.55 25.30 -4.79
C THR A 186 3.51 24.42 -5.48
N TYR A 187 3.32 23.21 -4.98
CA TYR A 187 2.40 22.21 -5.53
C TYR A 187 1.77 21.41 -4.41
N VAL A 188 0.57 20.90 -4.66
CA VAL A 188 -0.28 20.21 -3.68
C VAL A 188 -0.85 18.95 -4.28
N ILE A 189 -1.37 18.06 -3.44
CA ILE A 189 -1.96 16.80 -3.86
C ILE A 189 -3.44 16.99 -4.20
N ALA A 190 -3.83 16.44 -5.35
CA ALA A 190 -5.19 16.33 -5.85
C ALA A 190 -5.56 14.85 -6.11
N HIS A 191 -6.82 14.62 -6.45
CA HIS A 191 -7.38 13.31 -6.71
C HIS A 191 -8.19 13.28 -8.01
N ALA A 192 -8.14 12.14 -8.70
CA ALA A 192 -8.93 11.84 -9.88
C ALA A 192 -9.38 10.37 -9.86
N THR A 193 -10.49 10.08 -10.52
CA THR A 193 -11.01 8.70 -10.67
C THR A 193 -11.12 8.30 -12.13
N SER A 194 -11.06 7.00 -12.37
CA SER A 194 -11.29 6.41 -13.69
C SER A 194 -11.96 5.04 -13.55
N ASN A 195 -12.76 4.67 -14.54
CA ASN A 195 -13.35 3.34 -14.65
C ASN A 195 -12.50 2.39 -15.51
N ASP A 196 -11.54 2.91 -16.27
CA ASP A 196 -10.74 2.15 -17.22
C ASP A 196 -9.22 2.33 -17.06
N GLY A 197 -8.78 3.28 -16.23
CA GLY A 197 -7.38 3.64 -16.01
C GLY A 197 -6.79 4.58 -17.07
N PHE A 198 -7.57 4.98 -18.08
CA PHE A 198 -7.09 5.78 -19.22
C PHE A 198 -7.78 7.13 -19.31
N VAL A 199 -9.09 7.19 -19.05
CA VAL A 199 -9.88 8.43 -19.06
C VAL A 199 -10.17 8.83 -17.61
N TRP A 200 -9.75 10.04 -17.24
CA TRP A 200 -9.73 10.49 -15.84
C TRP A 200 -10.68 11.66 -15.60
N GLU A 201 -11.45 11.56 -14.52
CA GLU A 201 -12.28 12.63 -13.99
C GLU A 201 -11.58 13.25 -12.78
N LYS A 202 -11.23 14.54 -12.89
CA LYS A 202 -10.55 15.28 -11.81
C LYS A 202 -11.54 15.79 -10.79
N GLU A 203 -11.19 15.72 -9.52
CA GLU A 203 -11.98 16.36 -8.46
C GLU A 203 -11.79 17.89 -8.43
N GLY A 204 -10.64 18.39 -8.90
CA GLY A 204 -10.39 19.83 -9.04
C GLY A 204 -10.16 20.58 -7.73
N ARG A 205 -9.71 19.88 -6.67
CA ARG A 205 -9.42 20.48 -5.37
C ARG A 205 -8.19 19.86 -4.68
N ASP A 206 -7.69 20.60 -3.70
CA ASP A 206 -6.64 20.13 -2.78
C ASP A 206 -7.28 19.15 -1.79
N ILE A 207 -6.64 18.00 -1.58
CA ILE A 207 -7.21 16.95 -0.69
C ILE A 207 -6.47 16.82 0.64
N ILE A 208 -5.24 17.34 0.73
CA ILE A 208 -4.44 17.35 1.95
C ILE A 208 -4.23 18.80 2.39
N GLU A 209 -4.65 19.11 3.62
CA GLU A 209 -4.42 20.43 4.23
C GLU A 209 -2.92 20.77 4.26
N ALA A 210 -2.57 21.95 3.74
CA ALA A 210 -1.22 22.50 3.84
C ALA A 210 -1.02 23.21 5.18
N LYS A 211 0.13 22.98 5.84
CA LYS A 211 0.47 23.65 7.12
C LYS A 211 1.01 25.07 6.96
N SER A 212 1.34 25.47 5.74
CA SER A 212 1.72 26.83 5.38
C SER A 212 1.52 27.05 3.89
N ASP A 213 1.37 28.31 3.49
CA ASP A 213 1.21 28.69 2.07
C ASP A 213 2.41 28.32 1.19
N ALA A 214 3.58 28.08 1.81
CA ALA A 214 4.82 27.72 1.13
C ALA A 214 5.10 26.21 1.18
N GLU A 215 4.21 25.39 1.75
CA GLU A 215 4.39 23.94 1.77
C GLU A 215 4.14 23.31 0.40
N CYS A 216 5.02 22.39 0.01
CA CYS A 216 4.85 21.54 -1.17
C CYS A 216 4.52 20.12 -0.72
N GLN A 217 3.57 19.48 -1.39
CA GLN A 217 3.15 18.10 -1.14
C GLN A 217 3.28 17.26 -2.42
N ALA A 218 4.01 16.14 -2.39
CA ALA A 218 4.24 15.33 -3.60
C ALA A 218 4.35 13.84 -3.33
N LEU A 219 4.35 13.05 -4.41
CA LEU A 219 4.60 11.62 -4.38
C LEU A 219 3.77 10.91 -3.30
N PRO A 220 2.42 11.03 -3.38
CA PRO A 220 1.54 10.30 -2.48
C PRO A 220 1.68 8.80 -2.71
N THR A 221 1.38 8.03 -1.67
CA THR A 221 1.16 6.59 -1.76
C THR A 221 0.06 6.23 -0.77
N VAL A 222 -0.87 5.38 -1.18
CA VAL A 222 -2.03 4.98 -0.38
C VAL A 222 -2.03 3.47 -0.16
N VAL A 223 -2.18 3.06 1.09
CA VAL A 223 -2.31 1.65 1.49
C VAL A 223 -3.45 1.50 2.49
N GLU A 224 -4.21 0.41 2.38
CA GLU A 224 -5.25 0.07 3.35
C GLU A 224 -4.67 -0.76 4.50
N VAL A 225 -4.83 -0.33 5.74
CA VAL A 225 -4.43 -1.07 6.95
C VAL A 225 -5.60 -1.11 7.91
N ASN A 226 -5.96 -2.30 8.40
CA ASN A 226 -7.03 -2.51 9.37
C ASN A 226 -8.39 -1.87 8.99
N GLY A 227 -8.71 -1.82 7.68
CA GLY A 227 -9.96 -1.26 7.18
C GLY A 227 -9.99 0.26 7.06
N ARG A 228 -8.82 0.93 7.14
CA ARG A 228 -8.63 2.36 6.95
C ARG A 228 -7.59 2.61 5.87
N TYR A 229 -7.75 3.69 5.12
CA TYR A 229 -6.80 4.12 4.10
C TYR A 229 -5.78 5.07 4.70
N HIS A 230 -4.52 4.86 4.35
CA HIS A 230 -3.40 5.61 4.88
C HIS A 230 -2.58 6.17 3.72
N MET A 231 -2.43 7.48 3.68
CA MET A 231 -1.62 8.18 2.71
C MET A 231 -0.32 8.63 3.34
N PHE A 232 0.79 8.31 2.70
CA PHE A 232 2.09 8.90 2.97
C PHE A 232 2.49 9.77 1.79
N PHE A 233 3.12 10.89 2.05
CA PHE A 233 3.49 11.83 1.00
C PHE A 233 4.73 12.62 1.39
N CYS A 234 5.39 13.21 0.41
CA CYS A 234 6.48 14.15 0.64
C CYS A 234 5.93 15.50 1.06
N LYS A 235 6.50 16.10 2.10
CA LYS A 235 6.31 17.51 2.43
C LYS A 235 7.64 18.24 2.51
N ARG A 236 7.70 19.48 2.03
CA ARG A 236 8.86 20.39 2.17
C ARG A 236 8.42 21.84 2.04
N GLN A 237 9.29 22.79 2.34
CA GLN A 237 9.06 24.19 2.01
C GLN A 237 9.45 24.49 0.55
N SER A 238 8.82 25.50 -0.04
CA SER A 238 9.08 25.94 -1.43
C SER A 238 10.51 26.45 -1.60
N PHE A 239 10.97 27.29 -0.67
CA PHE A 239 12.31 27.90 -0.70
C PHE A 239 13.29 27.25 0.28
N ASN A 240 14.58 27.32 -0.07
CA ASN A 240 15.74 26.94 0.74
C ASN A 240 15.73 25.50 1.31
N PHE A 241 14.95 24.60 0.71
CA PHE A 241 14.82 23.22 1.18
C PHE A 241 16.05 22.34 0.90
N ARG A 242 16.94 22.81 0.01
CA ARG A 242 18.19 22.09 -0.33
C ARG A 242 19.33 22.35 0.65
N ALA A 243 19.41 23.57 1.21
CA ALA A 243 20.48 23.95 2.13
C ALA A 243 20.04 23.98 3.60
N ASN A 244 18.73 24.00 3.88
CA ASN A 244 18.19 23.93 5.23
C ASN A 244 17.38 22.65 5.44
N THR A 245 17.92 21.74 6.25
CA THR A 245 17.31 20.44 6.52
C THR A 245 15.94 20.53 7.20
N ASN A 246 15.64 21.59 7.95
CA ASN A 246 14.32 21.81 8.56
C ASN A 246 13.26 22.23 7.53
N ARG A 247 13.70 22.69 6.36
CA ARG A 247 12.86 23.05 5.22
C ARG A 247 12.84 21.96 4.14
N GLY A 248 13.74 20.98 4.25
CA GLY A 248 13.91 19.84 3.36
C GLY A 248 12.75 18.84 3.40
N TYR A 249 12.85 17.81 2.56
CA TYR A 249 11.81 16.78 2.50
C TYR A 249 11.70 15.97 3.79
N ARG A 250 10.44 15.72 4.16
CA ARG A 250 9.99 14.77 5.16
C ARG A 250 8.79 14.00 4.62
N ILE A 251 8.47 12.90 5.29
CA ILE A 251 7.25 12.14 5.01
C ILE A 251 6.12 12.70 5.90
N GLY A 252 5.07 13.20 5.27
CA GLY A 252 3.79 13.54 5.89
C GLY A 252 2.86 12.33 5.88
N TYR A 253 1.79 12.42 6.68
CA TYR A 253 0.81 11.35 6.82
C TYR A 253 -0.61 11.89 6.91
N ALA A 254 -1.53 11.20 6.26
CA ALA A 254 -2.96 11.42 6.37
C ALA A 254 -3.70 10.08 6.34
N TRP A 255 -4.94 10.08 6.82
CA TRP A 255 -5.80 8.91 6.77
C TRP A 255 -7.20 9.27 6.27
N SER A 256 -7.89 8.27 5.73
CA SER A 256 -9.25 8.38 5.22
C SER A 256 -10.03 7.09 5.49
N ASP A 257 -11.32 7.23 5.74
CA ASP A 257 -12.25 6.09 5.84
C ASP A 257 -13.07 5.90 4.54
N ASP A 258 -12.93 6.78 3.54
CA ASP A 258 -13.76 6.80 2.31
C ASP A 258 -13.00 7.13 1.01
N LEU A 259 -11.67 7.25 1.05
CA LEU A 259 -10.76 7.65 -0.05
C LEU A 259 -10.89 9.10 -0.56
N LYS A 260 -11.90 9.85 -0.11
CA LYS A 260 -12.22 11.20 -0.60
C LYS A 260 -11.87 12.29 0.42
N ASN A 261 -12.23 12.04 1.68
CA ASN A 261 -12.01 12.93 2.80
C ASN A 261 -10.78 12.46 3.58
N TRP A 262 -9.78 13.33 3.66
CA TRP A 262 -8.50 13.00 4.29
C TRP A 262 -8.26 13.87 5.52
N THR A 263 -7.87 13.23 6.62
CA THR A 263 -7.44 13.90 7.85
C THR A 263 -5.93 13.79 7.96
N ARG A 264 -5.22 14.93 7.95
CA ARG A 264 -3.77 14.98 8.08
C ARG A 264 -3.35 14.81 9.54
N ASP A 265 -2.36 13.96 9.78
CA ASP A 265 -1.80 13.69 11.12
C ASP A 265 -0.31 13.33 11.06
N ASP A 266 0.54 14.30 10.73
CA ASP A 266 1.98 14.03 10.56
C ASP A 266 2.64 13.36 11.77
N GLN A 267 2.13 13.56 13.00
CA GLN A 267 2.71 12.97 14.21
C GLN A 267 2.48 11.45 14.27
N ALA A 268 1.42 10.95 13.65
CA ALA A 268 1.12 9.52 13.58
C ALA A 268 1.89 8.78 12.48
N CYS A 269 2.68 9.48 11.65
CA CYS A 269 3.48 8.88 10.56
C CYS A 269 4.38 7.75 11.08
N GLY A 270 5.06 7.99 12.20
CA GLY A 270 5.88 6.99 12.88
C GLY A 270 7.20 6.65 12.22
N LEU A 271 7.56 7.34 11.13
CA LEU A 271 8.81 7.17 10.40
C LEU A 271 9.60 8.47 10.44
N GLU A 272 10.64 8.48 11.28
CA GLU A 272 11.51 9.64 11.52
C GLU A 272 12.89 9.44 10.92
N LYS A 273 13.65 10.52 10.76
CA LYS A 273 15.05 10.44 10.30
C LYS A 273 15.92 9.66 11.26
N SER A 274 16.92 8.98 10.72
CA SER A 274 17.94 8.34 11.56
C SER A 274 18.84 9.41 12.20
N SER A 275 19.47 9.09 13.32
CA SER A 275 20.44 9.97 13.97
C SER A 275 21.71 10.19 13.12
N ALA A 276 22.06 9.22 12.28
CA ALA A 276 23.19 9.25 11.35
C ALA A 276 22.91 8.34 10.14
N GLY A 277 23.75 8.43 9.11
CA GLY A 277 23.71 7.56 7.94
C GLY A 277 22.94 8.13 6.74
N TRP A 278 22.49 7.25 5.85
CA TRP A 278 22.00 7.59 4.52
C TRP A 278 20.66 8.34 4.51
N ASP A 279 19.89 8.34 5.60
CA ASP A 279 18.57 8.97 5.74
C ASP A 279 18.45 9.92 6.95
N SER A 280 19.58 10.48 7.41
CA SER A 280 19.65 11.36 8.59
C SER A 280 19.29 12.83 8.33
N GLU A 281 19.37 13.29 7.08
CA GLU A 281 19.11 14.69 6.70
C GLU A 281 17.76 14.83 6.00
N MET A 282 17.40 13.84 5.19
CA MET A 282 16.23 13.83 4.33
C MET A 282 15.57 12.45 4.29
N MET A 283 14.24 12.45 4.23
CA MET A 283 13.44 11.28 3.89
C MET A 283 12.36 11.71 2.91
N CYS A 284 12.29 11.06 1.76
CA CYS A 284 11.39 11.45 0.68
C CYS A 284 10.97 10.25 -0.17
N TYR A 285 10.01 10.51 -1.06
CA TYR A 285 9.51 9.64 -2.10
C TYR A 285 9.00 8.28 -1.55
N PRO A 286 8.03 8.29 -0.61
CA PRO A 286 7.53 7.07 -0.02
C PRO A 286 6.74 6.25 -1.06
N ASN A 287 6.87 4.94 -1.00
CA ASN A 287 5.99 3.99 -1.67
C ASN A 287 5.61 2.90 -0.66
N ALA A 288 4.35 2.91 -0.24
CA ALA A 288 3.79 1.97 0.73
C ALA A 288 3.01 0.88 -0.01
N PHE A 289 3.27 -0.39 0.31
CA PHE A 289 2.67 -1.54 -0.37
C PHE A 289 2.59 -2.75 0.56
N LYS A 290 1.73 -3.71 0.20
CA LYS A 290 1.58 -4.97 0.94
C LYS A 290 2.42 -6.06 0.31
N CYS A 291 3.16 -6.81 1.11
CA CYS A 291 3.86 -8.03 0.72
C CYS A 291 3.88 -8.99 1.92
N ASN A 292 3.64 -10.29 1.72
CA ASN A 292 3.66 -11.30 2.78
C ASN A 292 2.80 -10.93 4.02
N ASP A 293 1.60 -10.39 3.79
CA ASP A 293 0.67 -9.92 4.84
C ASP A 293 1.22 -8.82 5.75
N GLN A 294 2.34 -8.19 5.35
CA GLN A 294 2.93 -7.04 6.01
C GLN A 294 2.85 -5.82 5.08
N VAL A 295 2.93 -4.64 5.70
CA VAL A 295 3.07 -3.38 4.95
C VAL A 295 4.53 -2.98 4.99
N TYR A 296 5.07 -2.66 3.82
CA TYR A 296 6.41 -2.12 3.66
C TYR A 296 6.33 -0.70 3.11
N MET A 297 7.37 0.08 3.38
CA MET A 297 7.57 1.40 2.81
C MET A 297 8.98 1.51 2.23
N LEU A 298 9.07 1.66 0.93
CA LEU A 298 10.28 2.11 0.27
C LEU A 298 10.38 3.63 0.39
N TYR A 299 11.60 4.14 0.58
CA TYR A 299 11.83 5.58 0.65
C TYR A 299 13.28 5.94 0.31
N ASN A 300 13.47 7.14 -0.21
CA ASN A 300 14.78 7.73 -0.45
C ASN A 300 15.28 8.53 0.76
N GLY A 301 16.60 8.53 0.94
CA GLY A 301 17.29 9.26 1.99
C GLY A 301 17.86 10.59 1.50
N ASN A 302 19.05 10.92 1.99
CA ASN A 302 19.79 12.15 1.73
C ASN A 302 19.96 12.43 0.22
N GLU A 303 20.07 13.72 -0.11
CA GLU A 303 20.26 14.20 -1.48
C GLU A 303 19.27 13.62 -2.51
N PHE A 304 17.99 13.51 -2.13
CA PHE A 304 16.92 13.02 -3.00
C PHE A 304 17.17 11.59 -3.52
N GLY A 305 17.87 10.76 -2.75
CA GLY A 305 18.17 9.38 -3.11
C GLY A 305 19.42 9.22 -3.99
N ARG A 306 20.41 10.12 -3.88
CA ARG A 306 21.71 9.98 -4.58
C ARG A 306 22.32 8.59 -4.41
N HIS A 307 22.25 8.07 -3.18
CA HIS A 307 22.77 6.75 -2.77
C HIS A 307 21.68 5.67 -2.74
N GLY A 308 20.61 5.89 -3.51
CA GLY A 308 19.48 4.97 -3.65
C GLY A 308 18.43 5.07 -2.55
N PHE A 309 17.88 3.93 -2.16
CA PHE A 309 16.69 3.84 -1.32
C PHE A 309 16.77 2.70 -0.31
N GLY A 310 16.02 2.86 0.78
CA GLY A 310 15.86 1.86 1.81
C GLY A 310 14.41 1.40 1.94
N ILE A 311 14.21 0.50 2.89
CA ILE A 311 12.90 -0.09 3.17
C ILE A 311 12.64 -0.12 4.68
N ALA A 312 11.40 0.13 5.06
CA ALA A 312 10.90 -0.06 6.41
C ALA A 312 9.70 -1.00 6.40
N ARG A 313 9.54 -1.79 7.45
CA ARG A 313 8.38 -2.65 7.68
C ARG A 313 7.50 -2.00 8.73
N LEU A 314 6.19 -1.90 8.47
CA LEU A 314 5.25 -1.46 9.48
C LEU A 314 5.20 -2.53 10.56
N ARG A 315 5.54 -2.18 11.81
CA ARG A 315 5.32 -3.09 12.92
C ARG A 315 3.82 -3.26 13.07
N SER A 316 3.38 -4.49 12.92
CA SER A 316 2.05 -4.85 13.31
C SER A 316 2.03 -5.05 14.83
N ASP A 317 1.06 -4.45 15.52
CA ASP A 317 0.69 -4.87 16.88
C ASP A 317 0.39 -6.38 16.94
N LEU A 318 0.16 -7.01 15.78
CA LEU A 318 -0.02 -8.44 15.60
C LEU A 318 1.26 -9.27 15.76
N GLN A 319 2.46 -8.67 15.85
CA GLN A 319 3.71 -9.43 16.06
C GLN A 319 3.70 -10.24 17.36
N ASP A 320 2.98 -9.76 18.37
CA ASP A 320 2.82 -10.47 19.65
C ASP A 320 1.76 -11.59 19.57
N PHE A 321 1.06 -11.69 18.44
CA PHE A 321 -0.06 -12.60 18.25
C PHE A 321 0.33 -13.70 17.27
N THR A 322 0.05 -14.95 17.65
CA THR A 322 0.32 -16.12 16.81
C THR A 322 -0.95 -16.94 16.65
N VAL A 323 -1.21 -17.44 15.44
CA VAL A 323 -2.28 -18.41 15.23
C VAL A 323 -1.70 -19.81 15.36
N LYS A 324 -2.21 -20.58 16.32
CA LYS A 324 -1.93 -22.01 16.48
C LYS A 324 -3.13 -22.83 16.07
N ILE A 325 -2.91 -24.10 15.70
CA ILE A 325 -3.98 -25.02 15.33
C ILE A 325 -4.06 -26.13 16.37
N ASP A 326 -5.24 -26.33 16.95
CA ASP A 326 -5.57 -27.42 17.89
C ASP A 326 -4.62 -27.55 19.09
N THR A 327 -4.24 -26.43 19.71
CA THR A 327 -3.30 -26.41 20.84
C THR A 327 -3.93 -26.13 22.21
N ALA A 328 -5.17 -25.66 22.27
CA ALA A 328 -5.87 -25.35 23.52
C ALA A 328 -6.55 -26.62 24.04
N ASP A 329 -6.31 -26.93 25.31
CA ASP A 329 -7.01 -28.00 26.00
C ASP A 329 -8.46 -27.57 26.35
N PRO A 330 -9.34 -28.53 26.75
CA PRO A 330 -10.72 -28.21 27.11
C PRO A 330 -10.87 -27.19 28.24
N VAL A 331 -9.92 -27.13 29.18
CA VAL A 331 -9.94 -26.18 30.30
C VAL A 331 -9.67 -24.76 29.80
N GLN A 332 -8.65 -24.59 28.95
CA GLN A 332 -8.33 -23.31 28.31
C GLN A 332 -9.49 -22.81 27.43
N LEU A 333 -10.11 -23.72 26.66
CA LEU A 333 -11.29 -23.39 25.85
C LEU A 333 -12.47 -22.97 26.71
N HIS A 334 -12.76 -23.69 27.79
CA HIS A 334 -13.84 -23.34 28.70
C HIS A 334 -13.63 -21.97 29.36
N GLN A 335 -12.42 -21.70 29.85
CA GLN A 335 -12.05 -20.39 30.43
C GLN A 335 -12.21 -19.26 29.41
N TYR A 336 -11.73 -19.48 28.19
CA TYR A 336 -11.86 -18.52 27.10
C TYR A 336 -13.34 -18.23 26.73
N LEU A 337 -14.16 -19.28 26.62
CA LEU A 337 -15.58 -19.15 26.32
C LEU A 337 -16.34 -18.40 27.42
N LEU A 338 -15.97 -18.60 28.69
CA LEU A 338 -16.49 -17.79 29.81
C LEU A 338 -16.16 -16.31 29.64
N SER A 339 -14.92 -15.98 29.25
CA SER A 339 -14.51 -14.59 28.97
C SER A 339 -15.20 -13.97 27.73
N CYS A 340 -15.75 -14.80 26.85
CA CYS A 340 -16.50 -14.34 25.67
C CYS A 340 -18.02 -14.35 25.86
N ASP A 341 -18.54 -14.89 26.97
CA ASP A 341 -19.97 -15.22 27.11
C ASP A 341 -20.90 -14.02 26.87
N GLU A 342 -20.58 -12.88 27.48
CA GLU A 342 -21.38 -11.66 27.39
C GLU A 342 -21.26 -10.94 26.03
N GLN A 343 -20.35 -11.38 25.16
CA GLN A 343 -20.18 -10.81 23.82
C GLN A 343 -21.17 -11.39 22.81
N PHE A 344 -21.83 -12.50 23.13
CA PHE A 344 -22.89 -13.09 22.33
C PHE A 344 -24.25 -12.50 22.70
N ASN A 345 -25.11 -12.34 21.69
CA ASN A 345 -26.48 -11.87 21.88
C ASN A 345 -27.48 -12.84 21.23
N PRO A 346 -28.21 -13.66 22.00
CA PRO A 346 -28.16 -13.78 23.46
C PRO A 346 -26.83 -14.38 23.95
N ARG A 347 -26.54 -14.26 25.26
CA ARG A 347 -25.29 -14.76 25.86
C ARG A 347 -25.06 -16.22 25.52
N LEU A 348 -23.82 -16.62 25.27
CA LEU A 348 -23.51 -17.97 24.78
C LEU A 348 -24.01 -19.06 25.73
N SER A 349 -23.85 -18.85 27.03
CA SER A 349 -24.29 -19.71 28.13
C SER A 349 -25.81 -19.89 28.20
N THR A 350 -26.60 -19.04 27.54
CA THR A 350 -28.07 -19.20 27.47
C THR A 350 -28.50 -20.24 26.45
N HIS A 351 -27.62 -20.62 25.53
CA HIS A 351 -27.92 -21.59 24.46
C HIS A 351 -27.09 -22.86 24.56
N VAL A 352 -25.94 -22.83 25.23
CA VAL A 352 -25.07 -23.98 25.39
C VAL A 352 -24.51 -24.07 26.80
N ASN A 353 -24.30 -25.30 27.28
CA ASN A 353 -23.45 -25.53 28.46
C ASN A 353 -21.99 -25.34 28.03
N LEU A 354 -21.30 -24.32 28.57
CA LEU A 354 -19.98 -23.91 28.10
C LEU A 354 -18.90 -24.99 28.26
N LEU A 355 -18.99 -25.82 29.30
CA LEU A 355 -18.06 -26.94 29.51
C LEU A 355 -18.25 -28.00 28.42
N ASN A 356 -19.48 -28.42 28.18
CA ASN A 356 -19.80 -29.39 27.11
C ASN A 356 -19.48 -28.81 25.72
N TYR A 357 -19.67 -27.51 25.53
CA TYR A 357 -19.35 -26.84 24.28
C TYR A 357 -17.84 -26.78 24.04
N ALA A 358 -17.04 -26.47 25.06
CA ALA A 358 -15.58 -26.55 24.99
C ALA A 358 -15.10 -27.95 24.58
N GLU A 359 -15.63 -29.00 25.21
CA GLU A 359 -15.32 -30.40 24.87
C GLU A 359 -15.73 -30.74 23.43
N LYS A 360 -16.89 -30.27 22.98
CA LYS A 360 -17.35 -30.46 21.59
C LYS A 360 -16.40 -29.78 20.60
N LEU A 361 -15.99 -28.54 20.85
CA LEU A 361 -15.03 -27.83 20.00
C LEU A 361 -13.67 -28.56 19.98
N HIS A 362 -13.19 -28.98 21.15
CA HIS A 362 -11.92 -29.70 21.29
C HIS A 362 -11.90 -31.01 20.49
N THR A 363 -12.99 -31.76 20.48
CA THR A 363 -13.04 -33.11 19.89
C THR A 363 -13.58 -33.19 18.46
N LYS A 364 -14.35 -32.18 18.01
CA LYS A 364 -15.08 -32.26 16.73
C LYS A 364 -14.69 -31.20 15.71
N SER A 365 -13.86 -30.21 16.06
CA SER A 365 -13.52 -29.10 15.16
C SER A 365 -12.02 -28.90 15.03
N VAL A 366 -11.60 -28.39 13.87
CA VAL A 366 -10.29 -27.77 13.69
C VAL A 366 -10.38 -26.36 14.25
N ARG A 367 -9.47 -26.03 15.16
CA ARG A 367 -9.49 -24.76 15.90
C ARG A 367 -8.29 -23.90 15.51
N PHE A 368 -8.57 -22.69 15.08
CA PHE A 368 -7.60 -21.64 14.84
C PHE A 368 -7.59 -20.72 16.06
N GLU A 369 -6.48 -20.76 16.78
CA GLU A 369 -6.34 -20.19 18.12
C GLU A 369 -5.39 -19.01 18.06
N MET A 370 -5.90 -17.80 18.24
CA MET A 370 -5.08 -16.60 18.33
C MET A 370 -4.52 -16.49 19.74
N ARG A 371 -3.19 -16.44 19.86
CA ARG A 371 -2.49 -16.38 21.14
C ARG A 371 -1.62 -15.15 21.26
N GLN A 372 -1.69 -14.46 22.40
CA GLN A 372 -0.68 -13.50 22.83
C GLN A 372 0.17 -14.17 23.91
N GLY A 373 1.40 -14.56 23.57
CA GLY A 373 2.20 -15.44 24.44
C GLY A 373 1.51 -16.79 24.70
N GLN A 374 1.14 -17.06 25.95
CA GLN A 374 0.42 -18.29 26.35
C GLN A 374 -1.11 -18.10 26.42
N GLU A 375 -1.61 -16.86 26.39
CA GLU A 375 -3.03 -16.55 26.54
C GLU A 375 -3.79 -16.78 25.23
N LEU A 376 -4.92 -17.47 25.29
CA LEU A 376 -5.86 -17.61 24.18
C LEU A 376 -6.75 -16.36 24.12
N VAL A 377 -6.63 -15.56 23.06
CA VAL A 377 -7.32 -14.26 22.92
C VAL A 377 -8.34 -14.23 21.79
N GLY A 378 -8.33 -15.24 20.92
CA GLY A 378 -9.26 -15.36 19.79
C GLY A 378 -9.42 -16.82 19.35
N LEU A 379 -10.60 -17.16 18.85
CA LEU A 379 -10.94 -18.52 18.43
C LEU A 379 -11.80 -18.49 17.17
N VAL A 380 -11.38 -19.24 16.17
CA VAL A 380 -12.24 -19.71 15.08
C VAL A 380 -12.26 -21.23 15.12
N ALA A 381 -13.45 -21.82 15.16
CA ALA A 381 -13.61 -23.27 15.11
C ALA A 381 -14.42 -23.66 13.87
N ALA A 382 -13.94 -24.65 13.13
CA ALA A 382 -14.57 -25.12 11.91
C ALA A 382 -14.74 -26.65 11.91
N TYR A 383 -15.92 -27.09 11.50
CA TYR A 383 -16.19 -28.48 11.16
C TYR A 383 -15.69 -28.73 9.74
N LEU A 384 -14.50 -29.31 9.65
CA LEU A 384 -13.82 -29.71 8.41
C LEU A 384 -13.80 -31.24 8.30
N ASN A 385 -14.97 -31.86 8.46
CA ASN A 385 -15.12 -33.31 8.57
C ASN A 385 -15.95 -33.96 7.43
N ALA A 386 -16.41 -33.17 6.46
CA ALA A 386 -17.15 -33.70 5.31
C ALA A 386 -16.24 -34.57 4.43
N GLN A 387 -16.61 -35.84 4.22
CA GLN A 387 -15.79 -36.81 3.46
C GLN A 387 -15.65 -36.43 1.98
N ASP A 388 -16.69 -35.82 1.41
CA ASP A 388 -16.71 -35.35 0.02
C ASP A 388 -15.94 -34.03 -0.18
N ARG A 389 -15.47 -33.42 0.92
CA ARG A 389 -14.81 -32.10 0.98
C ARG A 389 -15.62 -31.00 0.26
N GLN A 390 -16.94 -31.15 0.14
CA GLN A 390 -17.75 -30.14 -0.56
C GLN A 390 -17.91 -28.88 0.28
N THR A 391 -18.15 -29.04 1.58
CA THR A 391 -18.45 -27.90 2.44
C THR A 391 -17.83 -28.06 3.83
N GLY A 392 -17.01 -27.08 4.23
CA GLY A 392 -16.63 -26.87 5.62
C GLY A 392 -17.54 -25.85 6.28
N PHE A 393 -17.73 -25.95 7.60
CA PHE A 393 -18.63 -25.04 8.33
C PHE A 393 -17.93 -24.39 9.53
N ILE A 394 -17.81 -23.06 9.53
CA ILE A 394 -17.30 -22.30 10.67
C ILE A 394 -18.41 -22.20 11.72
N THR A 395 -18.22 -22.90 12.84
CA THR A 395 -19.23 -23.01 13.92
C THR A 395 -19.04 -21.97 15.02
N HIS A 396 -17.85 -21.37 15.14
CA HIS A 396 -17.56 -20.43 16.20
C HIS A 396 -16.55 -19.39 15.75
N ILE A 397 -16.79 -18.13 16.10
CA ILE A 397 -15.89 -17.00 15.85
C ILE A 397 -15.99 -16.07 17.05
N SER A 398 -14.88 -15.83 17.74
CA SER A 398 -14.80 -14.85 18.82
C SER A 398 -13.39 -14.30 18.98
N VAL A 399 -13.31 -13.10 19.55
CA VAL A 399 -12.08 -12.44 19.99
C VAL A 399 -12.41 -11.75 21.29
N LEU A 400 -11.54 -11.83 22.31
CA LEU A 400 -11.74 -11.16 23.58
C LEU A 400 -11.99 -9.65 23.39
N SER A 401 -12.88 -9.08 24.19
CA SER A 401 -13.37 -7.69 24.04
C SER A 401 -12.23 -6.66 24.06
N THR A 402 -11.20 -6.88 24.87
CA THR A 402 -9.98 -6.07 24.97
C THR A 402 -9.11 -6.08 23.71
N TYR A 403 -9.31 -7.05 22.81
CA TYR A 403 -8.56 -7.23 21.58
C TYR A 403 -9.39 -7.01 20.30
N LEU A 404 -10.63 -6.52 20.44
CA LEU A 404 -11.48 -6.16 19.31
C LEU A 404 -10.89 -4.99 18.51
N ARG A 405 -11.28 -4.89 17.24
CA ARG A 405 -10.85 -3.83 16.29
C ARG A 405 -9.34 -3.81 15.97
N LYS A 406 -8.59 -4.86 16.35
CA LYS A 406 -7.18 -5.07 15.96
C LYS A 406 -6.98 -5.95 14.72
N GLY A 407 -8.07 -6.39 14.08
CA GLY A 407 -8.00 -7.28 12.90
C GLY A 407 -7.83 -8.78 13.21
N LEU A 408 -7.80 -9.20 14.49
CA LEU A 408 -7.57 -10.60 14.87
C LEU A 408 -8.63 -11.57 14.32
N ALA A 409 -9.90 -11.18 14.32
CA ALA A 409 -10.97 -12.03 13.76
C ALA A 409 -10.78 -12.25 12.26
N ARG A 410 -10.31 -11.22 11.53
CA ARG A 410 -9.99 -11.32 10.10
C ARG A 410 -8.90 -12.35 9.87
N LEU A 411 -7.77 -12.23 10.59
CA LEU A 411 -6.64 -13.14 10.48
C LEU A 411 -7.01 -14.60 10.79
N LEU A 412 -7.83 -14.82 11.82
CA LEU A 412 -8.31 -16.16 12.17
C LEU A 412 -9.15 -16.79 11.05
N ILE A 413 -10.04 -16.00 10.43
CA ILE A 413 -10.87 -16.46 9.32
C ILE A 413 -10.02 -16.71 8.07
N GLU A 414 -9.09 -15.81 7.74
CA GLU A 414 -8.15 -15.99 6.63
C GLU A 414 -7.32 -17.27 6.81
N ARG A 415 -6.80 -17.54 8.02
CA ARG A 415 -6.07 -18.77 8.32
C ARG A 415 -6.95 -20.02 8.19
N CYS A 416 -8.22 -19.93 8.60
CA CYS A 416 -9.20 -20.99 8.41
C CYS A 416 -9.47 -21.25 6.91
N MET A 417 -9.61 -20.19 6.11
CA MET A 417 -9.79 -20.27 4.67
C MET A 417 -8.61 -20.94 3.98
N GLU A 418 -7.38 -20.52 4.29
CA GLU A 418 -6.16 -21.14 3.76
C GLU A 418 -6.07 -22.63 4.08
N HIS A 419 -6.34 -22.99 5.34
CA HIS A 419 -6.28 -24.38 5.78
C HIS A 419 -7.37 -25.23 5.10
N ALA A 420 -8.62 -24.76 5.04
CA ALA A 420 -9.69 -25.47 4.36
C ALA A 420 -9.41 -25.66 2.85
N ARG A 421 -8.86 -24.63 2.19
CA ARG A 421 -8.44 -24.72 0.79
C ARG A 421 -7.31 -25.75 0.60
N ALA A 422 -6.31 -25.73 1.47
CA ALA A 422 -5.20 -26.69 1.43
C ALA A 422 -5.66 -28.14 1.67
N GLU A 423 -6.70 -28.32 2.49
CA GLU A 423 -7.37 -29.60 2.77
C GLU A 423 -8.37 -30.02 1.67
N GLY A 424 -8.45 -29.27 0.56
CA GLY A 424 -9.25 -29.60 -0.61
C GLY A 424 -10.75 -29.33 -0.48
N PHE A 425 -11.18 -28.50 0.48
CA PHE A 425 -12.58 -28.10 0.55
C PHE A 425 -12.96 -27.21 -0.65
N ALA A 426 -14.18 -27.37 -1.19
CA ALA A 426 -14.69 -26.53 -2.29
C ALA A 426 -15.37 -25.25 -1.79
N GLU A 427 -15.93 -25.27 -0.58
CA GLU A 427 -16.66 -24.15 0.01
C GLU A 427 -16.48 -24.08 1.53
N LEU A 428 -16.47 -22.87 2.09
CA LEU A 428 -16.68 -22.60 3.51
C LEU A 428 -18.00 -21.88 3.75
N ARG A 429 -18.74 -22.32 4.76
CA ARG A 429 -20.00 -21.69 5.22
C ARG A 429 -19.90 -21.22 6.66
N LEU A 430 -20.71 -20.21 6.98
CA LEU A 430 -20.94 -19.75 8.34
C LEU A 430 -22.37 -19.22 8.50
N GLU A 431 -22.86 -19.19 9.73
CA GLU A 431 -24.11 -18.53 10.10
C GLU A 431 -23.83 -17.29 10.92
N VAL A 432 -24.57 -16.20 10.65
CA VAL A 432 -24.44 -14.92 11.37
C VAL A 432 -25.81 -14.33 11.65
N LEU A 433 -25.99 -13.79 12.86
CA LEU A 433 -27.21 -13.08 13.22
C LEU A 433 -27.41 -11.83 12.34
N PRO A 434 -28.61 -11.56 11.81
CA PRO A 434 -28.85 -10.41 10.93
C PRO A 434 -28.49 -9.05 11.55
N GLY A 435 -28.60 -8.93 12.88
CA GLY A 435 -28.24 -7.72 13.62
C GLY A 435 -26.74 -7.49 13.81
N ASN A 436 -25.88 -8.48 13.52
CA ASN A 436 -24.43 -8.35 13.67
C ASN A 436 -23.80 -7.69 12.43
N THR A 437 -24.06 -6.39 12.27
CA THR A 437 -23.60 -5.60 11.10
C THR A 437 -22.08 -5.58 10.95
N GLY A 438 -21.34 -5.60 12.06
CA GLY A 438 -19.88 -5.66 12.07
C GLY A 438 -19.35 -6.96 11.45
N ALA A 439 -19.88 -8.10 11.89
CA ALA A 439 -19.51 -9.41 11.34
C ALA A 439 -19.91 -9.54 9.87
N LEU A 440 -21.12 -9.10 9.49
CA LEU A 440 -21.57 -9.10 8.10
C LEU A 440 -20.65 -8.29 7.17
N LYS A 441 -20.19 -7.10 7.60
CA LYS A 441 -19.22 -6.30 6.83
C LYS A 441 -17.86 -6.98 6.74
N LEU A 442 -17.41 -7.66 7.80
CA LEU A 442 -16.17 -8.43 7.78
C LEU A 442 -16.25 -9.59 6.78
N TYR A 443 -17.29 -10.42 6.85
CA TYR A 443 -17.44 -11.59 5.97
C TYR A 443 -17.53 -11.19 4.49
N LYS A 444 -18.29 -10.13 4.17
CA LYS A 444 -18.38 -9.61 2.81
C LYS A 444 -17.02 -9.15 2.26
N ARG A 445 -16.21 -8.46 3.08
CA ARG A 445 -14.84 -8.06 2.71
C ARG A 445 -13.92 -9.25 2.48
N LEU A 446 -14.16 -10.36 3.16
CA LEU A 446 -13.44 -11.62 2.98
C LEU A 446 -13.99 -12.48 1.82
N GLY A 447 -14.94 -11.95 1.04
CA GLY A 447 -15.48 -12.62 -0.15
C GLY A 447 -16.69 -13.52 0.10
N PHE A 448 -17.18 -13.63 1.35
CA PHE A 448 -18.39 -14.39 1.63
C PHE A 448 -19.64 -13.71 1.06
N LYS A 449 -20.50 -14.50 0.43
CA LYS A 449 -21.79 -14.09 -0.15
C LYS A 449 -22.94 -14.64 0.68
N SER A 450 -24.06 -13.93 0.72
CA SER A 450 -25.25 -14.40 1.43
C SER A 450 -26.01 -15.40 0.55
N ASN A 451 -26.14 -16.64 1.02
CA ASN A 451 -26.72 -17.75 0.26
C ASN A 451 -28.01 -18.29 0.87
N GLY A 452 -28.56 -17.63 1.90
CA GLY A 452 -29.83 -18.02 2.50
C GLY A 452 -30.07 -17.39 3.87
N GLN A 453 -31.24 -17.69 4.44
CA GLN A 453 -31.61 -17.40 5.82
C GLN A 453 -32.06 -18.71 6.49
N THR A 454 -31.70 -18.85 7.77
CA THR A 454 -32.28 -19.82 8.70
C THR A 454 -33.34 -19.12 9.54
N GLU A 455 -34.04 -19.85 10.41
CA GLU A 455 -34.98 -19.24 11.37
C GLU A 455 -34.29 -18.22 12.29
N THR A 456 -32.97 -18.38 12.52
CA THR A 456 -32.19 -17.60 13.49
C THR A 456 -31.15 -16.68 12.86
N GLY A 457 -30.78 -16.87 11.60
CA GLY A 457 -29.54 -16.34 11.04
C GLY A 457 -29.52 -16.15 9.52
N LYS A 458 -28.42 -15.58 9.03
CA LYS A 458 -28.06 -15.54 7.61
C LYS A 458 -26.93 -16.53 7.35
N ILE A 459 -27.10 -17.36 6.33
CA ILE A 459 -26.03 -18.23 5.84
C ILE A 459 -25.17 -17.43 4.87
N MET A 460 -23.87 -17.43 5.15
CA MET A 460 -22.86 -16.83 4.30
C MET A 460 -21.94 -17.94 3.79
N SER A 461 -21.54 -17.91 2.52
CA SER A 461 -20.60 -18.88 1.97
C SER A 461 -19.52 -18.26 1.09
N LEU A 462 -18.38 -18.95 1.04
CA LEU A 462 -17.22 -18.63 0.23
C LEU A 462 -16.82 -19.88 -0.55
N SER A 463 -16.92 -19.83 -1.88
CA SER A 463 -16.39 -20.86 -2.77
C SER A 463 -14.92 -20.56 -3.08
N PHE A 464 -14.07 -21.59 -3.11
CA PHE A 464 -12.63 -21.45 -3.28
C PHE A 464 -12.15 -21.32 -4.72
#